data_AF-A0A8T3RZJ2-F1
#
_entry.id   AF-A0A8T3RZJ2-F1
#
_cell.length_a   1.000
_cell.length_b   1.000
_cell.length_c   1.000
_cell.angle_alpha   90.00
_cell.angle_beta   90.00
_cell.angle_gamma   90.00
#
_symmetry.space_group_name_H-M   'P 1'
#
loop_
_entity.id
_entity.type
_entity.pdbx_description
1 polymer ?
#
loop_
_entity_poly.entity_id
_entity_poly.type
_entity_poly.pdbx_seq_one_letter_code
_entity_poly.pdbx_strand_id
1 'polypeptide(L)'
;MNDLFARLELAELGQSTPWSEVLAALKFNEQGLIPVIAQRHDTGEVLMFAWMNQQSLLETISTKQVCYWSRSRQALWRKGESSGHVQRLVELRIDCDGDVLLLQVEQTGPACHTERPNCFYMKLEGDSVIVDRMPEIKHD
;
A
#
# COMPACT_ATOMS: atom_id res chain seq x y z
N MET A 1 4.22 9.63 27.40
CA MET A 1 3.84 8.59 26.43
C MET A 1 5.08 8.40 25.57
N ASN A 2 5.71 7.23 25.63
CA ASN A 2 7.01 6.99 25.01
C ASN A 2 6.76 6.73 23.52
N ASP A 3 6.99 7.73 22.67
CA ASP A 3 6.84 7.58 21.22
C ASP A 3 7.88 6.54 20.74
N LEU A 4 7.39 5.37 20.31
CA LEU A 4 8.24 4.30 19.83
C LEU A 4 9.07 4.77 18.63
N PHE A 5 8.44 5.47 17.70
CA PHE A 5 9.07 5.85 16.45
C PHE A 5 10.19 6.88 16.68
N ALA A 6 9.99 7.84 17.59
CA ALA A 6 11.04 8.75 18.03
C ALA A 6 12.25 8.02 18.66
N ARG A 7 12.04 6.88 19.33
CA ARG A 7 13.15 6.04 19.84
C ARG A 7 13.86 5.29 18.71
N LEU A 8 13.11 4.84 17.70
CA LEU A 8 13.67 4.11 16.57
C LEU A 8 14.55 5.00 15.67
N GLU A 9 14.32 6.31 15.65
CA GLU A 9 15.22 7.26 14.97
C GLU A 9 16.66 7.22 15.49
N LEU A 10 16.84 6.83 16.77
CA LEU A 10 18.15 6.71 17.43
C LEU A 10 18.67 5.27 17.45
N ALA A 11 17.95 4.33 16.83
CA ALA A 11 18.34 2.92 16.83
C ALA A 11 19.59 2.67 15.97
N GLU A 12 20.41 1.73 16.40
CA GLU A 12 21.57 1.31 15.62
C GLU A 12 21.18 0.38 14.47
N LEU A 13 22.02 0.31 13.44
CA LEU A 13 21.81 -0.58 12.31
C LEU A 13 21.65 -2.04 12.78
N GLY A 14 20.54 -2.66 12.40
CA GLY A 14 20.23 -4.05 12.75
C GLY A 14 19.56 -4.24 14.11
N GLN A 15 19.35 -3.17 14.88
CA GLN A 15 18.52 -3.23 16.08
C GLN A 15 17.09 -3.65 15.69
N SER A 16 16.52 -4.58 16.44
CA SER A 16 15.17 -5.10 16.21
C SER A 16 14.22 -4.67 17.31
N THR A 17 12.94 -4.48 16.94
CA THR A 17 11.83 -4.21 17.86
C THR A 17 10.74 -5.24 17.62
N PRO A 18 10.13 -5.82 18.67
CA PRO A 18 9.04 -6.77 18.49
C PRO A 18 7.89 -6.19 17.66
N TRP A 19 7.41 -6.95 16.67
CA TRP A 19 6.30 -6.51 15.82
C TRP A 19 5.05 -6.10 16.60
N SER A 20 4.74 -6.78 17.71
CA SER A 20 3.61 -6.43 18.56
C SER A 20 3.71 -5.01 19.15
N GLU A 21 4.92 -4.55 19.46
CA GLU A 21 5.16 -3.19 19.94
C GLU A 21 5.01 -2.17 18.81
N VAL A 22 5.56 -2.47 17.63
CA VAL A 22 5.43 -1.64 16.43
C VAL A 22 3.96 -1.50 16.00
N LEU A 23 3.22 -2.60 15.92
CA LEU A 23 1.81 -2.62 15.56
C LEU A 23 0.95 -1.79 16.52
N ALA A 24 1.24 -1.85 17.83
CA ALA A 24 0.55 -1.06 18.83
C ALA A 24 0.85 0.44 18.75
N ALA A 25 1.99 0.81 18.15
CA ALA A 25 2.42 2.19 18.00
C ALA A 25 2.01 2.83 16.66
N LEU A 26 1.61 2.05 15.65
CA LEU A 26 1.16 2.57 14.36
C LEU A 26 0.02 3.60 14.54
N LYS A 27 0.12 4.72 13.82
CA LYS A 27 -0.80 5.85 13.93
C LYS A 27 -1.94 5.70 12.92
N PHE A 28 -2.97 4.97 13.32
CA PHE A 28 -4.24 4.99 12.59
C PHE A 28 -4.95 6.33 12.84
N ASN A 29 -5.57 6.89 11.80
CA ASN A 29 -6.37 8.11 11.92
C ASN A 29 -7.67 7.87 12.72
N GLU A 30 -8.48 8.91 12.89
CA GLU A 30 -9.74 8.87 13.64
C GLU A 30 -10.76 7.82 13.14
N GLN A 31 -10.61 7.36 11.88
CA GLN A 31 -11.45 6.32 11.29
C GLN A 31 -10.86 4.91 11.46
N GLY A 32 -9.75 4.77 12.19
CA GLY A 32 -9.02 3.51 12.34
C GLY A 32 -8.26 3.10 11.07
N LEU A 33 -7.88 4.06 10.22
CA LEU A 33 -7.24 3.81 8.93
C LEU A 33 -5.82 4.38 8.87
N ILE A 34 -4.93 3.66 8.19
CA ILE A 34 -3.57 4.08 7.85
C ILE A 34 -3.43 4.16 6.32
N PRO A 35 -2.84 5.25 5.77
CA PRO A 35 -2.52 5.33 4.35
C PRO A 35 -1.47 4.29 3.96
N VAL A 36 -1.64 3.73 2.76
CA VAL A 36 -0.73 2.72 2.22
C VAL A 36 -0.41 3.01 0.76
N ILE A 37 0.88 2.97 0.43
CA ILE A 37 1.39 3.04 -0.94
C ILE A 37 1.78 1.62 -1.36
N ALA A 38 1.27 1.16 -2.50
CA ALA A 38 1.75 -0.06 -3.13
C ALA A 38 2.73 0.30 -4.25
N GLN A 39 3.92 -0.30 -4.19
CA GLN A 39 5.01 -0.09 -5.12
C GLN A 39 5.44 -1.43 -5.71
N ARG A 40 5.76 -1.45 -7.00
CA ARG A 40 6.30 -2.64 -7.65
C ARG A 40 7.71 -2.92 -7.10
N HIS A 41 7.92 -4.12 -6.59
CA HIS A 41 9.14 -4.47 -5.86
C HIS A 41 10.43 -4.45 -6.72
N ASP A 42 10.31 -4.72 -8.02
CA ASP A 42 11.44 -4.85 -8.96
C ASP A 42 11.83 -3.52 -9.62
N THR A 43 10.86 -2.67 -9.94
CA THR A 43 11.10 -1.38 -10.64
C THR A 43 11.04 -0.17 -9.73
N GLY A 44 10.43 -0.29 -8.55
CA GLY A 44 10.13 0.86 -7.69
C GLY A 44 8.97 1.73 -8.19
N GLU A 45 8.23 1.30 -9.23
CA GLU A 45 7.08 2.05 -9.74
C GLU A 45 5.96 2.10 -8.69
N VAL A 46 5.46 3.31 -8.37
CA VAL A 46 4.29 3.45 -7.51
C VAL A 46 3.04 3.02 -8.28
N LEU A 47 2.37 1.99 -7.77
CA LEU A 47 1.20 1.38 -8.42
C LEU A 47 -0.09 2.06 -8.00
N MET A 48 -0.30 2.26 -6.70
CA MET A 48 -1.54 2.83 -6.17
C MET A 48 -1.40 3.31 -4.73
N PHE A 49 -2.36 4.14 -4.33
CA PHE A 49 -2.61 4.53 -2.95
C PHE A 49 -3.92 3.88 -2.46
N ALA A 50 -3.94 3.43 -1.21
CA ALA A 50 -5.12 2.87 -0.56
C ALA A 50 -5.11 3.12 0.96
N TRP A 51 -6.13 2.61 1.63
CA TRP A 51 -6.23 2.61 3.09
C TRP A 51 -6.20 1.19 3.61
N MET A 52 -5.61 0.99 4.78
CA MET A 52 -5.75 -0.22 5.56
C MET A 52 -6.31 0.11 6.93
N ASN A 53 -7.19 -0.74 7.46
CA ASN A 53 -7.41 -0.83 8.90
C ASN A 53 -6.51 -1.94 9.48
N GLN A 54 -6.47 -2.06 10.81
CA GLN A 54 -5.65 -3.08 11.48
C GLN A 54 -5.93 -4.52 10.99
N GLN A 55 -7.20 -4.86 10.71
CA GLN A 55 -7.57 -6.19 10.23
C GLN A 55 -7.00 -6.48 8.83
N SER A 56 -7.15 -5.54 7.90
CA SER A 56 -6.62 -5.66 6.53
C SER A 56 -5.09 -5.75 6.49
N LEU A 57 -4.41 -5.04 7.39
CA LEU A 57 -2.95 -5.13 7.58
C LEU A 57 -2.53 -6.52 8.08
N LEU A 58 -3.18 -7.02 9.14
CA LEU A 58 -2.90 -8.35 9.68
C LEU A 58 -3.17 -9.46 8.66
N GLU A 59 -4.25 -9.35 7.90
CA GLU A 59 -4.56 -10.29 6.82
C GLU A 59 -3.48 -10.25 5.72
N THR A 60 -3.04 -9.06 5.32
CA THR A 60 -1.97 -8.89 4.33
C THR A 60 -0.66 -9.54 4.78
N ILE A 61 -0.27 -9.35 6.05
CA ILE A 61 0.98 -9.92 6.59
C ILE A 61 0.92 -11.44 6.67
N SER A 62 -0.22 -11.98 7.13
CA SER A 62 -0.41 -13.42 7.35
C SER A 62 -0.58 -14.22 6.06
N THR A 63 -1.34 -13.70 5.10
CA THR A 63 -1.64 -14.39 3.84
C THR A 63 -0.63 -14.10 2.74
N LYS A 64 0.13 -13.00 2.86
CA LYS A 64 0.94 -12.40 1.79
C LYS A 64 0.13 -11.95 0.56
N GLN A 65 -1.20 -11.99 0.59
CA GLN A 65 -2.05 -11.35 -0.42
C GLN A 65 -2.52 -10.00 0.10
N VAL A 66 -2.34 -8.93 -0.68
CA VAL A 66 -2.66 -7.59 -0.20
C VAL A 66 -4.18 -7.41 -0.08
N CYS A 67 -4.59 -7.05 1.14
CA CYS A 67 -5.95 -6.74 1.54
C CYS A 67 -6.02 -5.29 2.02
N TYR A 68 -6.87 -4.49 1.40
CA TYR A 68 -7.12 -3.09 1.76
C TYR A 68 -8.45 -2.93 2.50
N TRP A 69 -8.70 -1.74 3.04
CA TRP A 69 -10.01 -1.31 3.50
C TRP A 69 -10.68 -0.39 2.48
N SER A 70 -11.82 -0.82 1.94
CA SER A 70 -12.64 0.02 1.07
C SER A 70 -13.49 0.97 1.92
N ARG A 71 -13.17 2.26 1.90
CA ARG A 71 -13.95 3.29 2.61
C ARG A 71 -15.39 3.41 2.10
N SER A 72 -15.62 3.21 0.80
CA SER A 72 -16.97 3.29 0.23
C SER A 72 -17.82 2.06 0.56
N ARG A 73 -17.21 0.87 0.58
CA ARG A 73 -17.91 -0.39 0.92
C ARG A 73 -17.92 -0.70 2.42
N GLN A 74 -17.11 0.03 3.21
CA GLN A 74 -16.87 -0.25 4.62
C GLN A 74 -16.54 -1.73 4.86
N ALA A 75 -15.64 -2.26 4.02
CA ALA A 75 -15.32 -3.69 3.99
C ALA A 75 -13.87 -3.94 3.59
N LEU A 76 -13.37 -5.12 3.98
CA LEU A 76 -12.11 -5.65 3.48
C LEU A 76 -12.18 -5.86 1.97
N TRP A 77 -11.09 -5.57 1.28
CA TRP A 77 -10.96 -5.71 -0.16
C TRP A 77 -9.62 -6.35 -0.50
N ARG A 78 -9.66 -7.63 -0.87
CA ARG A 78 -8.49 -8.35 -1.38
C ARG A 78 -8.23 -7.88 -2.81
N LYS A 79 -7.06 -7.28 -3.06
CA LYS A 79 -6.73 -6.75 -4.38
C LYS A 79 -6.74 -7.91 -5.39
N GLY A 80 -7.53 -7.73 -6.45
CA GLY A 80 -7.65 -8.72 -7.53
C GLY A 80 -8.63 -9.86 -7.26
N GLU A 81 -9.40 -9.87 -6.17
CA GLU A 81 -10.37 -10.95 -5.86
C GLU A 81 -11.39 -11.19 -6.98
N SER A 82 -11.81 -10.13 -7.69
CA SER A 82 -12.73 -10.25 -8.82
C SER A 82 -12.04 -10.30 -10.19
N SER A 83 -10.90 -9.63 -10.38
CA SER A 83 -10.25 -9.51 -11.68
C SER A 83 -9.11 -10.50 -11.91
N GLY A 84 -8.62 -11.17 -10.87
CA GLY A 84 -7.37 -11.94 -10.90
C GLY A 84 -6.09 -11.08 -10.84
N HIS A 85 -6.20 -9.74 -10.88
CA HIS A 85 -5.05 -8.83 -10.85
C HIS A 85 -4.55 -8.60 -9.42
N VAL A 86 -3.99 -9.66 -8.84
CA VAL A 86 -3.59 -9.74 -7.42
C VAL A 86 -2.28 -9.01 -7.15
N GLN A 87 -2.09 -8.66 -5.88
CA GLN A 87 -0.82 -8.14 -5.34
C GLN A 87 -0.34 -9.11 -4.26
N ARG A 88 0.87 -9.65 -4.44
CA ARG A 88 1.56 -10.45 -3.43
C ARG A 88 2.55 -9.57 -2.68
N LEU A 89 2.46 -9.53 -1.36
CA LEU A 89 3.39 -8.79 -0.51
C LEU A 89 4.78 -9.43 -0.55
N VAL A 90 5.78 -8.64 -0.94
CA VAL A 90 7.21 -8.98 -0.89
C VAL A 90 7.84 -8.39 0.37
N GLU A 91 7.66 -7.09 0.59
CA GLU A 91 8.19 -6.36 1.74
C GLU A 91 7.15 -5.36 2.26
N LEU A 92 7.09 -5.18 3.57
CA LEU A 92 6.35 -4.09 4.20
C LEU A 92 7.35 -3.16 4.88
N ARG A 93 7.24 -1.87 4.56
CA ARG A 93 8.01 -0.78 5.17
C ARG A 93 7.05 0.17 5.88
N ILE A 94 7.56 0.80 6.92
CA ILE A 94 6.86 1.79 7.76
C ILE A 94 7.69 3.06 7.66
N ASP A 95 7.04 4.22 7.56
CA ASP A 95 7.74 5.50 7.57
C ASP A 95 8.27 5.87 8.96
N CYS A 96 8.94 7.01 9.05
CA CYS A 96 9.74 7.37 10.22
C CYS A 96 8.91 7.60 11.48
N ASP A 97 7.66 8.03 11.36
CA ASP A 97 6.77 8.35 12.48
C ASP A 97 5.56 7.42 12.58
N GLY A 98 5.46 6.41 11.72
CA GLY A 98 4.54 5.28 11.85
C GLY A 98 3.12 5.55 11.37
N ASP A 99 2.93 6.54 10.51
CA ASP A 99 1.61 6.94 10.00
C ASP A 99 1.40 6.62 8.52
N VAL A 100 2.41 6.15 7.79
CA VAL A 100 2.28 5.60 6.42
C VAL A 100 2.97 4.24 6.28
N LEU A 101 2.32 3.35 5.51
CA LEU A 101 2.94 2.09 5.09
C LEU A 101 3.32 2.11 3.60
N LEU A 102 4.45 1.49 3.29
CA LEU A 102 4.87 1.19 1.92
C LEU A 102 4.92 -0.32 1.73
N LEU A 103 4.11 -0.83 0.81
CA LEU A 103 4.12 -2.23 0.41
C LEU A 103 4.91 -2.38 -0.88
N GLN A 104 5.98 -3.16 -0.84
CA GLN A 104 6.59 -3.67 -2.06
C GLN A 104 5.85 -4.94 -2.46
N VAL A 105 5.32 -4.94 -3.68
CA VAL A 105 4.45 -6.01 -4.16
C VAL A 105 4.92 -6.57 -5.48
N GLU A 106 4.63 -7.84 -5.68
CA GLU A 106 4.56 -8.45 -7.00
C GLU A 106 3.14 -8.31 -7.52
N GLN A 107 3.00 -7.61 -8.64
CA GLN A 107 1.72 -7.28 -9.25
C GLN A 107 1.47 -8.23 -10.42
N THR A 108 0.34 -8.93 -10.40
CA THR A 108 -0.15 -9.70 -11.54
C THR A 108 -1.14 -8.86 -12.33
N GLY A 109 -0.92 -8.67 -13.63
CA GLY A 109 -1.77 -7.84 -14.50
C GLY A 109 -1.89 -6.37 -14.05
N PRO A 110 -2.84 -5.61 -14.61
CA PRO A 110 -3.03 -4.20 -14.27
C PRO A 110 -3.36 -3.94 -12.79
N ALA A 111 -2.65 -2.99 -12.16
CA ALA A 111 -3.01 -2.56 -10.81
C ALA A 111 -4.31 -1.75 -10.80
N CYS A 112 -4.56 -0.96 -11.86
CA CYS A 112 -5.71 -0.07 -11.97
C CYS A 112 -6.94 -0.78 -12.55
N HIS A 113 -8.14 -0.39 -12.11
CA HIS A 113 -9.40 -0.87 -12.68
C HIS A 113 -9.64 -0.40 -14.13
N THR A 114 -8.83 0.53 -14.64
CA THR A 114 -8.86 0.97 -16.04
C THR A 114 -7.94 0.16 -16.95
N GLU A 115 -7.49 -1.00 -16.47
CA GLU A 115 -6.51 -1.88 -17.10
C GLU A 115 -5.13 -1.26 -17.34
N ARG A 116 -4.80 -0.19 -16.62
CA ARG A 116 -3.48 0.46 -16.67
C ARG A 116 -2.52 -0.11 -15.62
N PRO A 117 -1.19 -0.03 -15.87
CA PRO A 117 -0.17 -0.55 -14.96
C PRO A 117 -0.28 0.01 -13.53
N ASN A 118 -0.62 1.29 -13.41
CA ASN A 118 -0.73 2.01 -12.14
C ASN A 118 -1.93 2.98 -12.18
N CYS A 119 -2.34 3.48 -11.01
CA CYS A 119 -3.42 4.46 -10.87
C CYS A 119 -3.00 5.90 -11.21
N PHE A 120 -1.71 6.17 -11.36
CA PHE A 120 -1.11 7.49 -11.54
C PHE A 120 -0.74 7.76 -13.02
N TYR A 121 -1.65 7.43 -13.94
CA TYR A 121 -1.46 7.58 -15.39
C TYR A 121 -1.85 8.95 -15.95
N MET A 122 -2.27 9.87 -15.07
CA MET A 122 -2.59 11.25 -15.44
C MET A 122 -1.43 12.14 -15.02
N LYS A 123 -0.84 12.84 -15.99
CA LYS A 123 0.37 13.64 -15.80
C LYS A 123 0.08 15.09 -16.18
N LEU A 124 0.53 16.03 -15.36
CA LEU A 124 0.53 17.45 -15.70
C LEU A 124 1.64 17.73 -16.74
N GLU A 125 1.28 18.34 -17.85
CA GLU A 125 2.16 18.78 -18.92
C GLU A 125 1.80 20.22 -19.31
N GLY A 126 2.64 21.17 -18.90
CA GLY A 126 2.31 22.61 -19.00
C GLY A 126 1.11 22.96 -18.12
N ASP A 127 0.07 23.51 -18.75
CA ASP A 127 -1.22 23.85 -18.14
C ASP A 127 -2.31 22.79 -18.39
N SER A 128 -1.94 21.65 -18.98
CA SER A 128 -2.86 20.59 -19.40
C SER A 128 -2.55 19.27 -18.69
N VAL A 129 -3.58 18.44 -18.47
CA VAL A 129 -3.41 17.06 -17.97
C VAL A 129 -3.51 16.09 -19.13
N ILE A 130 -2.50 15.25 -19.30
CA ILE A 130 -2.48 14.18 -20.31
C ILE A 130 -2.62 12.81 -19.66
N VAL A 131 -3.15 11.85 -20.41
CA VAL A 131 -3.09 10.42 -20.06
C VAL A 131 -1.83 9.84 -20.69
N ASP A 132 -0.86 9.47 -19.88
CA ASP A 132 0.49 9.08 -20.33
C ASP A 132 0.72 7.56 -20.33
N ARG A 133 -0.32 6.76 -20.03
CA ARG A 133 -0.31 5.29 -20.11
C ARG A 133 -1.55 4.78 -20.83
N MET A 134 -1.35 3.79 -21.69
CA MET A 134 -2.44 3.03 -22.31
C MET A 134 -2.88 1.87 -21.39
N PRO A 135 -4.13 1.41 -21.50
CA PRO A 135 -4.54 0.12 -20.97
C PRO A 135 -3.66 -1.01 -21.51
N GLU A 136 -3.23 -1.92 -20.65
CA GLU A 136 -2.47 -3.13 -21.01
C GLU A 136 -3.39 -4.20 -21.60
N ILE A 137 -4.67 -4.19 -21.19
CA ILE A 137 -5.72 -5.07 -21.69
C ILE A 137 -6.74 -4.20 -22.43
N LYS A 138 -7.03 -4.56 -23.68
CA LYS A 138 -8.12 -3.96 -24.45
C LYS A 138 -9.39 -4.74 -24.18
N HIS A 139 -10.46 -4.03 -23.81
CA HIS A 139 -11.81 -4.58 -23.85
C HIS A 139 -12.35 -4.31 -25.26
N ASP A 140 -12.56 -5.38 -26.03
CA ASP A 140 -13.22 -5.33 -27.35
C ASP A 140 -14.73 -5.04 -27.23
#